data_AF-A0A9E3D5E3-F1
#
_entry.id   AF-A0A9E3D5E3-F1
#
_cell.length_a   1.000
_cell.length_b   1.000
_cell.length_c   1.000
_cell.angle_alpha   90.00
_cell.angle_beta   90.00
_cell.angle_gamma   90.00
#
_symmetry.space_group_name_H-M   'P 1'
#
loop_
_entity.id
_entity.type
_entity.pdbx_description
1 polymer ?
#
loop_
_entity_poly.entity_id
_entity_poly.type
_entity_poly.pdbx_seq_one_letter_code
_entity_poly.pdbx_strand_id
1 'polypeptide(L)'
;RAKRLVRNGSFLLTALYVAVTALTFAMQVPIRGRWLFAMPPVSLLLLVGLWLTSRTARTAAALVASSSFVVSLLVAAAGTLFPYLLPAFPAGSGGISIFDATPSAAALNCALSVTLLGIVAVAIYSPIVWRRMSGKIRVE
;
A
#
# COMPACT_ATOMS: atom_id res chain seq x y z
N ARG A 1 14.34 -16.71 22.13
CA ARG A 1 13.02 -16.12 22.45
C ARG A 1 12.52 -15.13 21.39
N ALA A 2 13.33 -14.15 20.94
CA ALA A 2 12.96 -13.19 19.89
C ALA A 2 12.38 -13.82 18.61
N LYS A 3 12.98 -14.90 18.08
CA LYS A 3 12.48 -15.60 16.89
C LYS A 3 11.07 -16.20 17.03
N ARG A 4 10.65 -16.62 18.24
CA ARG A 4 9.27 -17.12 18.47
C ARG A 4 8.26 -15.97 18.55
N LEU A 5 8.65 -14.83 19.12
CA LEU A 5 7.81 -13.64 19.22
C LEU A 5 7.53 -13.04 17.84
N VAL A 6 8.55 -12.96 16.98
CA VAL A 6 8.42 -12.54 15.58
C VAL A 6 7.56 -13.51 14.78
N ARG A 7 7.72 -14.83 14.99
CA ARG A 7 6.90 -15.84 14.31
C ARG A 7 5.43 -15.76 14.72
N ASN A 8 5.13 -15.64 16.01
CA ASN A 8 3.74 -15.54 16.47
C ASN A 8 3.12 -14.18 16.09
N GLY A 9 3.90 -13.09 16.13
CA GLY A 9 3.44 -11.77 15.69
C GLY A 9 3.10 -11.73 14.20
N SER A 10 3.89 -12.38 13.35
CA SER A 10 3.58 -12.45 11.92
C SER A 10 2.29 -13.23 11.63
N PHE A 11 2.05 -14.36 12.33
CA PHE A 11 0.78 -15.09 12.20
C PHE A 11 -0.43 -14.25 12.63
N LEU A 12 -0.29 -13.49 13.72
CA LEU A 12 -1.37 -12.64 14.23
C LEU A 12 -1.67 -11.48 13.28
N LEU A 13 -0.64 -10.86 12.70
CA LEU A 13 -0.77 -9.84 11.65
C LEU A 13 -1.41 -10.40 10.39
N THR A 14 -1.01 -11.59 9.92
CA THR A 14 -1.61 -12.23 8.76
C THR A 14 -3.07 -12.59 9.02
N ALA A 15 -3.39 -13.15 10.19
CA ALA A 15 -4.76 -13.49 10.55
C ALA A 15 -5.65 -12.25 10.65
N LEU A 16 -5.16 -11.18 11.28
CA LEU A 16 -5.85 -9.89 11.33
C LEU A 16 -6.07 -9.32 9.92
N TYR A 17 -5.05 -9.40 9.05
CA TYR A 17 -5.15 -8.91 7.69
C TYR A 17 -6.19 -9.68 6.86
N VAL A 18 -6.21 -11.01 6.98
CA VAL A 18 -7.23 -11.87 6.36
C VAL A 18 -8.62 -11.52 6.89
N ALA A 19 -8.77 -11.33 8.21
CA ALA A 19 -10.04 -10.96 8.82
C ALA A 19 -10.56 -9.62 8.32
N VAL A 20 -9.70 -8.59 8.26
CA VAL A 20 -10.06 -7.26 7.72
C VAL A 20 -10.40 -7.35 6.24
N THR A 21 -9.67 -8.14 5.46
CA THR A 21 -9.94 -8.32 4.04
C THR A 21 -11.28 -9.02 3.81
N ALA A 22 -11.58 -10.07 4.58
CA ALA A 22 -12.85 -10.78 4.51
C ALA A 22 -14.03 -9.90 4.95
N LEU A 23 -13.86 -9.10 6.01
CA LEU A 23 -14.87 -8.15 6.47
C LEU A 23 -15.13 -7.06 5.41
N THR A 24 -14.05 -6.59 4.76
CA THR A 24 -14.14 -5.64 3.65
C THR A 24 -14.95 -6.20 2.48
N PHE A 25 -14.75 -7.47 2.11
CA PHE A 25 -15.56 -8.12 1.07
C PHE A 25 -17.02 -8.33 1.51
N ALA A 26 -17.26 -8.63 2.79
CA ALA A 26 -18.62 -8.82 3.32
C ALA A 26 -19.42 -7.51 3.37
N MET A 27 -18.74 -6.38 3.56
CA MET A 27 -19.33 -5.03 3.67
C MET A 27 -19.36 -4.28 2.32
N GLN A 28 -18.64 -4.76 1.30
CA GLN A 28 -18.53 -4.04 0.04
C GLN A 28 -19.81 -4.09 -0.80
N VAL A 29 -20.36 -2.91 -1.06
CA VAL A 29 -21.28 -2.66 -2.16
C VAL A 29 -20.51 -2.87 -3.48
N PRO A 30 -21.07 -3.58 -4.50
CA PRO A 30 -20.31 -4.04 -5.66
C PRO A 30 -19.57 -2.92 -6.38
N ILE A 31 -18.23 -2.98 -6.32
CA ILE A 31 -17.33 -2.05 -7.00
C ILE A 31 -17.41 -2.31 -8.52
N ARG A 32 -17.60 -1.25 -9.31
CA ARG A 32 -17.79 -1.33 -10.78
C ARG A 32 -16.57 -1.84 -11.57
N GLY A 33 -15.39 -2.00 -10.96
CA GLY A 33 -14.15 -2.39 -11.64
C GLY A 33 -13.70 -3.82 -11.36
N ARG A 34 -13.82 -4.75 -12.33
CA ARG A 34 -13.36 -6.15 -12.22
C ARG A 34 -11.89 -6.31 -11.77
N TRP A 35 -11.00 -5.40 -12.18
CA TRP A 35 -9.58 -5.38 -11.82
C TRP A 35 -9.29 -5.01 -10.35
N LEU A 36 -10.14 -4.20 -9.70
CA LEU A 36 -9.99 -3.82 -8.29
C LEU A 36 -10.28 -4.99 -7.34
N PHE A 37 -11.11 -5.93 -7.78
CA PHE A 37 -11.34 -7.19 -7.06
C PHE A 37 -10.08 -8.06 -6.94
N ALA A 38 -9.11 -7.89 -7.85
CA ALA A 38 -7.86 -8.66 -7.84
C ALA A 38 -6.81 -8.08 -6.88
N MET A 39 -6.96 -6.85 -6.39
CA MET A 39 -5.97 -6.22 -5.50
C MET A 39 -5.86 -6.87 -4.11
N PRO A 40 -6.98 -7.19 -3.42
CA PRO A 40 -6.91 -7.90 -2.13
C PRO A 40 -6.28 -9.31 -2.18
N PRO A 41 -6.52 -10.16 -3.20
CA PRO A 41 -5.78 -11.42 -3.29
C PRO A 41 -4.30 -11.21 -3.66
N VAL A 42 -3.95 -10.15 -4.40
CA VAL A 42 -2.55 -9.80 -4.71
C VAL A 42 -1.78 -9.39 -3.45
N SER A 43 -2.38 -8.62 -2.54
CA SER A 43 -1.75 -8.24 -1.27
C SER A 43 -1.53 -9.45 -0.36
N LEU A 44 -2.49 -10.39 -0.33
CA LEU A 44 -2.33 -11.66 0.37
C LEU A 44 -1.18 -12.50 -0.21
N LEU A 45 -1.07 -12.58 -1.53
CA LEU A 45 0.03 -13.27 -2.21
C LEU A 45 1.39 -12.63 -1.90
N LEU A 46 1.47 -11.29 -1.86
CA LEU A 46 2.70 -10.57 -1.50
C LEU A 46 3.09 -10.77 -0.03
N LEU A 47 2.11 -10.84 0.88
CA LEU A 47 2.36 -11.14 2.29
C LEU A 47 2.90 -12.57 2.48
N VAL A 48 2.35 -13.54 1.74
CA VAL A 48 2.86 -14.92 1.70
C VAL A 48 4.27 -14.96 1.12
N GLY A 49 4.52 -14.20 0.04
CA GLY A 49 5.84 -14.04 -0.56
C GLY A 49 6.88 -13.49 0.41
N LEU A 50 6.51 -12.50 1.24
CA LEU A 50 7.34 -11.94 2.30
C LEU A 50 7.70 -13.00 3.34
N TRP A 51 6.75 -13.85 3.71
CA TRP A 51 6.98 -14.94 4.66
C TRP A 51 7.98 -15.98 4.12
N LEU A 52 7.86 -16.35 2.83
CA LEU A 52 8.80 -17.25 2.15
C LEU A 52 10.19 -16.64 2.00
N THR A 53 10.26 -15.35 1.68
CA THR A 53 11.53 -14.65 1.45
C THR A 53 12.24 -14.28 2.76
N SER A 54 11.51 -14.09 3.86
CA SER A 54 12.08 -13.86 5.21
C SER A 54 12.89 -15.06 5.72
N ARG A 55 12.66 -16.26 5.16
CA ARG A 55 13.42 -17.47 5.48
C ARG A 55 14.72 -17.61 4.70
N THR A 56 14.88 -16.85 3.62
CA THR A 56 16.12 -16.79 2.86
C THR A 56 16.93 -15.58 3.33
N ALA A 57 18.24 -15.73 3.52
CA ALA A 57 19.14 -14.67 4.02
C ALA A 57 19.34 -13.48 3.03
N ARG A 58 18.39 -13.25 2.12
CA ARG A 58 18.41 -12.21 1.10
C ARG A 58 17.66 -10.98 1.59
N THR A 59 18.35 -10.14 2.35
CA THR A 59 17.81 -8.89 2.94
C THR A 59 17.17 -7.95 1.92
N ALA A 60 17.76 -7.81 0.73
CA ALA A 60 17.21 -6.99 -0.35
C ALA A 60 15.84 -7.49 -0.83
N ALA A 61 15.67 -8.81 -0.94
CA ALA A 61 14.41 -9.40 -1.38
C ALA A 61 13.32 -9.28 -0.31
N ALA A 62 13.69 -9.37 0.97
CA ALA A 62 12.77 -9.12 2.08
C ALA A 62 12.29 -7.66 2.13
N LEU A 63 13.16 -6.69 1.81
CA LEU A 63 12.79 -5.27 1.72
C LEU A 63 11.81 -5.03 0.57
N VAL A 64 12.11 -5.55 -0.62
CA VAL A 64 11.21 -5.42 -1.78
C VAL A 64 9.85 -6.05 -1.48
N ALA A 65 9.81 -7.24 -0.90
CA ALA A 65 8.55 -7.90 -0.54
C ALA A 65 7.75 -7.08 0.48
N SER A 66 8.41 -6.48 1.47
CA SER A 66 7.75 -5.62 2.48
C SER A 66 7.18 -4.34 1.88
N SER A 67 7.95 -3.65 1.04
CA SER A 67 7.48 -2.45 0.35
C SER A 67 6.33 -2.77 -0.60
N SER A 68 6.43 -3.85 -1.37
CA SER A 68 5.36 -4.29 -2.27
C SER A 68 4.07 -4.65 -1.52
N PHE A 69 4.18 -5.29 -0.35
CA PHE A 69 3.03 -5.55 0.51
C PHE A 69 2.33 -4.26 0.94
N VAL A 70 3.09 -3.26 1.42
CA VAL A 70 2.53 -1.96 1.82
C VAL A 70 1.85 -1.25 0.64
N VAL A 71 2.49 -1.24 -0.54
CA VAL A 71 1.90 -0.65 -1.74
C VAL A 71 0.58 -1.33 -2.10
N SER A 72 0.56 -2.67 -2.12
CA SER A 72 -0.65 -3.42 -2.45
C SER A 72 -1.76 -3.23 -1.43
N LEU A 73 -1.42 -3.13 -0.14
CA LEU A 73 -2.35 -2.79 0.94
C LEU A 73 -3.00 -1.42 0.72
N LEU A 74 -2.20 -0.40 0.43
CA LEU A 74 -2.69 0.97 0.20
C LEU A 74 -3.57 1.04 -1.05
N VAL A 75 -3.18 0.35 -2.12
CA VAL A 75 -3.98 0.28 -3.36
C VAL A 75 -5.32 -0.42 -3.12
N ALA A 76 -5.32 -1.52 -2.36
CA ALA A 76 -6.56 -2.19 -1.99
C ALA A 76 -7.46 -1.26 -1.16
N ALA A 77 -6.92 -0.57 -0.16
CA ALA A 77 -7.68 0.39 0.65
C ALA A 77 -8.25 1.55 -0.18
N ALA A 78 -7.44 2.19 -1.03
CA ALA A 78 -7.91 3.25 -1.92
C ALA A 78 -9.01 2.74 -2.87
N GLY A 79 -8.85 1.52 -3.38
CA GLY A 79 -9.83 0.86 -4.22
C GLY A 79 -11.17 0.58 -3.55
N THR A 80 -11.15 0.34 -2.23
CA THR A 80 -12.37 0.08 -1.45
C THR A 80 -13.19 1.34 -1.22
N LEU A 81 -12.52 2.50 -1.13
CA LEU A 81 -13.15 3.80 -0.88
C LEU A 81 -13.62 4.47 -2.16
N PHE A 82 -12.96 4.21 -3.30
CA PHE A 82 -13.29 4.82 -4.59
C PHE A 82 -14.78 4.65 -4.96
N PRO A 83 -15.50 5.71 -5.37
CA PRO A 83 -15.04 7.07 -5.70
C PRO A 83 -15.07 8.08 -4.54
N TYR A 84 -15.30 7.63 -3.30
CA TYR A 84 -15.35 8.49 -2.13
C TYR A 84 -13.96 8.66 -1.50
N LEU A 85 -13.67 9.88 -1.05
CA LEU A 85 -12.52 10.18 -0.18
C LEU A 85 -12.91 9.96 1.29
N LEU A 86 -14.14 10.33 1.64
CA LEU A 86 -14.71 10.14 2.95
C LEU A 86 -16.21 9.81 2.82
N PRO A 87 -16.61 8.53 3.01
CA PRO A 87 -18.02 8.15 2.94
C PRO A 87 -18.80 8.74 4.13
N ALA A 88 -20.04 9.14 3.89
CA ALA A 88 -20.92 9.61 4.97
C ALA A 88 -21.30 8.46 5.91
N PHE A 89 -21.33 8.75 7.21
CA PHE A 89 -21.90 7.86 8.22
C PHE A 89 -22.78 8.67 9.18
N PRO A 90 -24.08 8.36 9.34
CA PRO A 90 -24.87 7.31 8.68
C PRO A 90 -25.13 7.57 7.18
N ALA A 91 -25.51 6.53 6.44
CA ALA A 91 -25.80 6.65 5.00
C ALA A 91 -26.99 7.60 4.76
N GLY A 92 -26.83 8.64 3.92
CA GLY A 92 -27.91 9.57 3.61
C GLY A 92 -27.52 10.75 2.72
N SER A 93 -26.57 11.57 3.15
CA SER A 93 -26.00 12.68 2.35
C SER A 93 -24.76 13.26 3.02
N GLY A 94 -23.85 13.89 2.26
CA GLY A 94 -22.67 14.58 2.81
C GLY A 94 -21.34 13.83 2.73
N GLY A 95 -21.26 12.72 2.00
CA GLY A 95 -19.97 12.05 1.72
C GLY A 95 -19.14 12.88 0.74
N ILE A 96 -17.83 12.97 0.97
CA ILE A 96 -16.94 13.71 0.08
C ILE A 96 -16.47 12.75 -1.01
N SER A 97 -16.94 12.97 -2.24
CA SER A 97 -16.47 12.25 -3.42
C SER A 97 -15.31 12.98 -4.10
N ILE A 98 -14.56 12.25 -4.93
CA ILE A 98 -13.54 12.88 -5.78
C ILE A 98 -14.15 13.93 -6.72
N PHE A 99 -15.40 13.75 -7.14
CA PHE A 99 -16.06 14.65 -8.09
C PHE A 99 -16.44 15.97 -7.44
N ASP A 100 -16.84 15.95 -6.17
CA ASP A 100 -17.20 17.15 -5.41
C ASP A 100 -15.96 17.92 -4.91
N ALA A 101 -14.88 17.20 -4.61
CA ALA A 101 -13.62 17.76 -4.10
C ALA A 101 -12.61 18.12 -5.20
N THR A 102 -12.97 18.02 -6.48
CA THR A 102 -12.05 18.30 -7.59
C THR A 102 -11.82 19.81 -7.73
N PRO A 103 -10.56 20.28 -7.71
CA PRO A 103 -10.23 21.68 -7.99
C PRO A 103 -10.46 22.03 -9.47
N SER A 104 -10.34 23.31 -9.83
CA SER A 104 -10.47 23.73 -11.24
C SER A 104 -9.51 22.97 -12.16
N ALA A 105 -9.90 22.74 -13.42
CA ALA A 105 -9.11 21.94 -14.37
C ALA A 105 -7.68 22.48 -14.54
N ALA A 106 -7.50 23.80 -14.52
CA ALA A 106 -6.18 24.43 -14.58
C ALA A 106 -5.34 24.11 -13.33
N ALA A 107 -5.92 24.19 -12.14
CA ALA A 107 -5.24 23.86 -10.89
C ALA A 107 -4.88 22.36 -10.82
N LEU A 108 -5.78 21.48 -11.27
CA LEU A 108 -5.54 20.04 -11.32
C LEU A 108 -4.38 19.69 -12.26
N ASN A 109 -4.35 20.28 -13.46
CA ASN A 109 -3.26 20.06 -14.42
C ASN A 109 -1.92 20.58 -13.91
N CYS A 110 -1.92 21.74 -13.25
CA CYS A 110 -0.71 22.31 -12.63
C CYS A 110 -0.19 21.39 -11.52
N ALA A 111 -1.06 21.00 -10.58
CA ALA A 111 -0.72 20.11 -9.47
C ALA A 111 -0.20 18.75 -9.98
N LEU A 112 -0.86 18.16 -10.99
CA LEU A 112 -0.43 16.90 -11.60
C LEU A 112 0.97 17.03 -12.21
N SER A 113 1.22 18.08 -12.99
CA SER A 113 2.51 18.29 -13.66
C SER A 113 3.66 18.46 -12.67
N VAL A 114 3.46 19.29 -11.64
CA VAL A 114 4.46 19.53 -10.58
C VAL A 114 4.69 18.25 -9.76
N THR A 115 3.63 17.51 -9.43
CA THR A 115 3.74 16.25 -8.69
C THR A 115 4.51 15.21 -9.50
N LEU A 116 4.23 15.09 -10.79
CA LEU A 116 4.92 14.14 -11.67
C LEU A 116 6.42 14.47 -11.75
N LEU A 117 6.76 15.75 -11.91
CA LEU A 117 8.15 16.21 -11.92
C LEU A 117 8.85 15.93 -10.59
N GLY A 118 8.17 16.19 -9.47
CA GLY A 118 8.67 15.87 -8.13
C GLY A 118 8.93 14.38 -7.93
N ILE A 119 8.01 13.52 -8.35
CA ILE A 119 8.18 12.06 -8.29
C ILE A 119 9.38 11.61 -9.11
N VAL A 120 9.55 12.14 -10.34
CA VAL A 120 10.71 11.82 -11.19
C VAL A 120 12.01 12.25 -10.51
N ALA A 121 12.07 13.45 -9.94
CA ALA A 121 13.25 13.94 -9.23
C ALA A 121 13.61 13.03 -8.03
N VAL A 122 12.63 12.66 -7.21
CA VAL A 122 12.82 11.76 -6.08
C VAL A 122 13.27 10.37 -6.55
N ALA A 123 12.64 9.82 -7.58
CA ALA A 123 12.98 8.50 -8.12
C ALA A 123 14.41 8.44 -8.67
N ILE A 124 14.94 9.53 -9.22
CA ILE A 124 16.32 9.63 -9.69
C ILE A 124 17.28 9.83 -8.51
N TYR A 125 16.93 10.67 -7.54
CA TYR A 125 17.82 11.03 -6.44
C TYR A 125 18.00 9.90 -5.42
N SER A 126 16.92 9.18 -5.07
CA SER A 126 16.96 8.08 -4.09
C SER A 126 18.03 7.01 -4.37
N PRO A 127 18.16 6.43 -5.58
CA PRO A 127 19.20 5.43 -5.86
C PRO A 127 20.62 6.02 -5.81
N ILE A 128 20.80 7.30 -6.15
CA ILE A 128 22.11 7.98 -6.06
C ILE A 128 22.54 8.05 -4.60
N VAL A 129 21.65 8.47 -3.70
CA VAL A 129 21.92 8.52 -2.26
C VAL A 129 22.19 7.13 -1.70
N TRP A 130 21.36 6.15 -2.06
CA TRP A 130 21.52 4.76 -1.62
C TRP A 130 22.92 4.23 -1.98
N ARG A 131 23.36 4.44 -3.23
CA ARG A 131 24.70 4.03 -3.70
C ARG A 131 25.82 4.71 -2.91
N ARG A 132 25.67 5.99 -2.55
CA ARG A 132 26.68 6.73 -1.78
C ARG A 132 26.78 6.30 -0.31
N MET A 133 25.72 5.72 0.24
CA MET A 133 25.66 5.28 1.65
C MET A 133 25.98 3.79 1.87
N SER A 134 25.87 2.96 0.83
CA SER A 134 25.96 1.49 0.90
C SER A 134 27.28 0.89 1.43
N GLY A 135 28.28 1.68 1.80
CA GLY A 135 29.58 1.21 2.31
C GLY A 135 30.03 1.84 3.62
N LYS A 136 29.22 2.71 4.24
CA LYS A 136 29.64 3.54 5.40
C LYS A 136 29.28 2.97 6.77
N ILE A 137 28.61 1.82 6.82
CA ILE A 137 28.17 1.22 8.09
C ILE A 137 29.10 0.03 8.38
N ARG A 138 30.16 0.28 9.16
CA ARG A 138 30.88 -0.77 9.88
C ARG A 138 30.38 -0.76 11.31
N VAL A 139 30.03 -1.94 11.82
CA VAL A 139 29.76 -2.14 13.25
C VAL A 139 31.14 -2.35 13.87
N GLU A 140 31.64 -1.32 14.56
CA GLU A 140 32.75 -1.48 15.50
C GLU A 140 32.24 -2.10 16.80
#